data_AF-X1ER46-F1
#
_entry.id   AF-X1ER46-F1
#
_cell.length_a   1.000
_cell.length_b   1.000
_cell.length_c   1.000
_cell.angle_alpha   90.00
_cell.angle_beta   90.00
_cell.angle_gamma   90.00
#
_symmetry.space_group_name_H-M   'P 1'
#
loop_
_entity.id
_entity.type
_entity.pdbx_description
1 polymer ?
#
loop_
_entity_poly.entity_id
_entity_poly.type
_entity_poly.pdbx_seq_one_letter_code
_entity_poly.pdbx_strand_id
1 'polypeptide(L)'
;PKYARSVKLARKLRMLSDRINRLNRTIAYAELHPNDFYCWTDETKFTLIPLTAKLYFTDLFLAGWAHKLILTSATIGNPQTLANELGIAYYGFRDVPSNFPPEAMPVYTMKDSPRLGYGTEPSAWAKWAENIRDIIKAHNSSWGGVVHLSSKVQAHTLANMLARMGLQDRVYVADGKGTYGKMAKWENRKKKVPNTIAMAYSFHMGLDAPDVNINIVGKIPFKNLDRFGQAELDYNPDYYRLQAAILTEQACGRIRRGRPEHYEEHGRLTKKVVAVLDNNIDLLGTELSSHFRACLTPFR
;
A
#
# COMPACT_ATOMS: atom_id res chain seq x y z
N PRO A 1 26.57 21.33 -33.58
CA PRO A 1 26.59 22.00 -32.25
C PRO A 1 25.47 23.06 -32.02
N LYS A 2 25.29 24.04 -32.94
CA LYS A 2 24.24 25.08 -32.81
C LYS A 2 22.80 24.51 -32.89
N TYR A 3 22.56 23.56 -33.80
CA TYR A 3 21.26 22.89 -33.98
C TYR A 3 20.81 22.06 -32.74
N ALA A 4 21.75 21.42 -32.04
CA ALA A 4 21.43 20.68 -30.81
C ALA A 4 21.06 21.61 -29.64
N ARG A 5 21.59 22.85 -29.62
CA ARG A 5 21.25 23.85 -28.60
C ARG A 5 19.84 24.44 -28.82
N SER A 6 19.44 24.69 -30.08
CA SER A 6 18.09 25.21 -30.39
C SER A 6 16.98 24.20 -30.07
N VAL A 7 17.19 22.90 -30.37
CA VAL A 7 16.23 21.83 -30.01
C VAL A 7 16.08 21.70 -28.49
N LYS A 8 17.20 21.76 -27.74
CA LYS A 8 17.18 21.72 -26.27
C LYS A 8 16.46 22.92 -25.66
N LEU A 9 16.63 24.11 -26.24
CA LEU A 9 15.94 25.33 -25.80
C LEU A 9 14.43 25.26 -26.10
N ALA A 10 14.04 24.85 -27.31
CA ALA A 10 12.63 24.69 -27.67
C ALA A 10 11.91 23.68 -26.77
N ARG A 11 12.56 22.55 -26.43
CA ARG A 11 12.02 21.58 -25.46
C ARG A 11 11.84 22.20 -24.07
N LYS A 12 12.81 22.99 -23.59
CA LYS A 12 12.70 23.69 -22.30
C LYS A 12 11.55 24.70 -22.31
N LEU A 13 11.40 25.48 -23.38
CA LEU A 13 10.32 26.45 -23.52
C LEU A 13 8.94 25.78 -23.53
N ARG A 14 8.79 24.67 -24.27
CA ARG A 14 7.57 23.86 -24.25
C ARG A 14 7.25 23.36 -22.84
N MET A 15 8.24 22.80 -22.14
CA MET A 15 8.07 22.33 -20.76
C MET A 15 7.67 23.45 -19.79
N LEU A 16 8.19 24.67 -19.98
CA LEU A 16 7.80 25.84 -19.18
C LEU A 16 6.36 26.28 -19.49
N SER A 17 5.99 26.35 -20.78
CA SER A 17 4.62 26.66 -21.19
C SER A 17 3.62 25.65 -20.63
N ASP A 18 3.91 24.35 -20.69
CA ASP A 18 3.08 23.29 -20.12
C ASP A 18 2.96 23.39 -18.58
N ARG A 19 4.00 23.91 -17.91
CA ARG A 19 3.96 24.15 -16.45
C ARG A 19 3.09 25.36 -16.12
N ILE A 20 3.22 26.44 -16.86
CA ILE A 20 2.39 27.65 -16.70
C ILE A 20 0.92 27.31 -16.93
N ASN A 21 0.60 26.59 -18.01
CA ASN A 21 -0.77 26.18 -18.31
C ASN A 21 -1.37 25.30 -17.21
N ARG A 22 -0.58 24.38 -16.63
CA ARG A 22 -1.03 23.56 -15.49
C ARG A 22 -1.26 24.42 -14.25
N LEU A 23 -0.36 25.34 -13.93
CA LEU A 23 -0.49 26.25 -12.80
C LEU A 23 -1.75 27.12 -12.92
N ASN A 24 -1.96 27.75 -14.07
CA ASN A 24 -3.14 28.60 -14.32
C ASN A 24 -4.43 27.80 -14.18
N ARG A 25 -4.46 26.54 -14.65
CA ARG A 25 -5.61 25.65 -14.48
C ARG A 25 -5.85 25.31 -13.00
N THR A 26 -4.80 24.99 -12.25
CA THR A 26 -4.90 24.74 -10.81
C THR A 26 -5.42 25.96 -10.05
N ILE A 27 -4.93 27.16 -10.38
CA ILE A 27 -5.42 28.41 -9.79
C ILE A 27 -6.90 28.60 -10.09
N ALA A 28 -7.32 28.47 -11.36
CA ALA A 28 -8.72 28.61 -11.75
C ALA A 28 -9.64 27.62 -11.00
N TYR A 29 -9.24 26.35 -10.86
CA TYR A 29 -10.03 25.41 -10.04
C TYR A 29 -10.03 25.76 -8.56
N ALA A 30 -8.93 26.27 -8.01
CA ALA A 30 -8.87 26.66 -6.60
C ALA A 30 -9.74 27.89 -6.32
N GLU A 31 -9.86 28.82 -7.26
CA GLU A 31 -10.80 29.94 -7.17
C GLU A 31 -12.26 29.48 -7.19
N LEU A 32 -12.59 28.50 -8.04
CA LEU A 32 -13.95 27.96 -8.17
C LEU A 32 -14.34 26.99 -7.04
N HIS A 33 -13.37 26.25 -6.51
CA HIS A 33 -13.58 25.18 -5.53
C HIS A 33 -12.60 25.29 -4.35
N PRO A 34 -12.58 26.41 -3.60
CA PRO A 34 -11.56 26.66 -2.58
C PRO A 34 -11.51 25.60 -1.48
N ASN A 35 -12.65 24.96 -1.16
CA ASN A 35 -12.74 23.91 -0.14
C ASN A 35 -12.18 22.55 -0.60
N ASP A 36 -11.93 22.37 -1.90
CA ASP A 36 -11.38 21.13 -2.46
C ASP A 36 -9.84 21.18 -2.55
N PHE A 37 -9.21 22.19 -1.94
CA PHE A 37 -7.77 22.38 -1.92
C PHE A 37 -7.22 22.53 -0.51
N TYR A 38 -6.10 21.86 -0.25
CA TYR A 38 -5.23 22.16 0.86
C TYR A 38 -4.36 23.36 0.49
N CYS A 39 -4.48 24.44 1.26
CA CYS A 39 -3.69 25.65 1.12
C CYS A 39 -2.84 25.85 2.37
N TRP A 40 -1.54 26.01 2.18
CA TRP A 40 -0.62 26.27 3.27
C TRP A 40 0.54 27.15 2.83
N THR A 41 0.95 28.08 3.68
CA THR A 41 2.09 28.95 3.43
C THR A 41 3.03 28.98 4.62
N ASP A 42 4.33 29.03 4.35
CA ASP A 42 5.37 29.46 5.28
C ASP A 42 6.13 30.67 4.69
N GLU A 43 7.20 31.11 5.36
CA GLU A 43 8.02 32.26 4.95
C GLU A 43 8.67 32.11 3.56
N THR A 44 8.81 30.88 3.07
CA THR A 44 9.59 30.53 1.87
C THR A 44 8.77 29.82 0.79
N LYS A 45 7.59 29.32 1.14
CA LYS A 45 6.84 28.39 0.31
C LYS A 45 5.34 28.57 0.47
N PHE A 46 4.68 28.72 -0.67
CA PHE A 46 3.24 28.53 -0.82
C PHE A 46 2.96 27.13 -1.38
N THR A 47 2.02 26.42 -0.78
CA THR A 47 1.59 25.06 -1.16
C THR A 47 0.10 25.08 -1.42
N LEU A 48 -0.28 24.68 -2.63
CA LEU A 48 -1.67 24.51 -3.05
C LEU A 48 -1.80 23.12 -3.68
N ILE A 49 -2.50 22.22 -3.01
CA ILE A 49 -2.64 20.82 -3.41
C ILE A 49 -4.13 20.46 -3.45
N PRO A 50 -4.65 19.91 -4.55
CA PRO A 50 -6.03 19.43 -4.58
C PRO A 50 -6.20 18.26 -3.59
N LEU A 51 -7.28 18.29 -2.82
CA LEU A 51 -7.65 17.21 -1.88
C LEU A 51 -8.40 16.07 -2.59
N THR A 52 -8.71 16.24 -3.87
CA THR A 52 -9.51 15.28 -4.65
C THR A 52 -9.14 15.27 -6.13
N ALA A 53 -9.26 14.10 -6.75
CA ALA A 53 -9.00 13.90 -8.16
C ALA A 53 -10.16 14.38 -9.06
N LYS A 54 -11.39 14.47 -8.55
CA LYS A 54 -12.60 14.84 -9.32
C LYS A 54 -12.44 16.13 -10.13
N LEU A 55 -11.66 17.08 -9.60
CA LEU A 55 -11.40 18.39 -10.22
C LEU A 55 -10.72 18.28 -11.59
N TYR A 56 -9.93 17.22 -11.79
CA TYR A 56 -9.16 17.03 -13.03
C TYR A 56 -9.61 15.80 -13.80
N PHE A 57 -10.08 14.76 -13.12
CA PHE A 57 -10.36 13.47 -13.74
C PHE A 57 -11.45 13.58 -14.82
N THR A 58 -12.54 14.27 -14.51
CA THR A 58 -13.67 14.45 -15.43
C THR A 58 -13.23 15.13 -16.73
N ASP A 59 -12.52 16.25 -16.64
CA ASP A 59 -12.12 17.03 -17.80
C ASP A 59 -11.03 16.33 -18.63
N LEU A 60 -10.16 15.55 -17.98
CA LEU A 60 -9.06 14.87 -18.65
C LEU A 60 -9.46 13.53 -19.27
N PHE A 61 -10.36 12.79 -18.63
CA PHE A 61 -10.65 11.40 -18.97
C PHE A 61 -12.10 11.13 -19.37
N LEU A 62 -13.07 11.93 -18.90
CA LEU A 62 -14.49 11.72 -19.20
C LEU A 62 -15.00 12.65 -20.31
N ALA A 63 -14.51 13.89 -20.38
CA ALA A 63 -14.95 14.88 -21.38
C ALA A 63 -14.71 14.37 -22.81
N GLY A 64 -15.78 13.95 -23.49
CA GLY A 64 -15.76 13.38 -24.83
C GLY A 64 -15.41 11.88 -24.93
N TRP A 65 -15.03 11.24 -23.82
CA TRP A 65 -14.54 9.85 -23.80
C TRP A 65 -15.23 8.93 -22.79
N ALA A 66 -16.20 9.43 -22.02
CA ALA A 66 -16.85 8.67 -20.94
C ALA A 66 -17.37 7.29 -21.37
N HIS A 67 -17.91 7.16 -22.59
CA HIS A 67 -18.44 5.89 -23.13
C HIS A 67 -17.35 4.90 -23.60
N LYS A 68 -16.07 5.27 -23.52
CA LYS A 68 -14.91 4.47 -23.98
C LYS A 68 -13.93 4.13 -22.86
N LEU A 69 -14.18 4.59 -21.63
CA LEU A 69 -13.25 4.39 -20.53
C LEU A 69 -13.59 3.10 -19.77
N ILE A 70 -12.62 2.19 -19.71
CA ILE A 70 -12.67 1.01 -18.85
C ILE A 70 -11.55 1.15 -17.82
N LEU A 71 -11.91 1.18 -16.54
CA LEU A 71 -10.96 1.13 -15.43
C LEU A 71 -10.91 -0.29 -14.91
N THR A 72 -9.73 -0.92 -14.94
CA THR A 72 -9.52 -2.27 -14.42
C THR A 72 -8.41 -2.27 -13.37
N SER A 73 -8.60 -3.04 -12.31
CA SER A 73 -7.57 -3.28 -11.30
C SER A 73 -7.91 -4.56 -10.56
N ALA A 74 -6.88 -5.29 -10.12
CA ALA A 74 -7.05 -6.43 -9.23
C ALA A 74 -7.50 -6.02 -7.82
N THR A 75 -7.35 -4.75 -7.43
CA THR A 75 -7.74 -4.23 -6.12
C THR A 75 -8.35 -2.82 -6.29
N ILE A 76 -9.65 -2.77 -6.58
CA ILE A 76 -10.42 -1.51 -6.60
C ILE A 76 -10.89 -1.13 -5.18
N GLY A 77 -11.05 -2.12 -4.28
CA GLY A 77 -11.67 -1.92 -2.97
C GLY A 77 -13.16 -1.61 -3.12
N ASN A 78 -13.64 -0.55 -2.48
CA ASN A 78 -15.00 -0.05 -2.65
C ASN A 78 -15.15 0.80 -3.93
N PRO A 79 -15.89 0.31 -4.96
CA PRO A 79 -16.02 1.03 -6.22
C PRO A 79 -16.79 2.35 -6.09
N GLN A 80 -17.71 2.47 -5.13
CA GLN A 80 -18.47 3.71 -4.93
C GLN A 80 -17.58 4.83 -4.39
N THR A 81 -16.74 4.52 -3.40
CA THR A 81 -15.77 5.48 -2.84
C THR A 81 -14.81 5.96 -3.92
N LEU A 82 -14.30 5.06 -4.77
CA LEU A 82 -13.43 5.43 -5.89
C LEU A 82 -14.18 6.29 -6.91
N ALA A 83 -15.40 5.92 -7.29
CA ALA A 83 -16.21 6.68 -8.24
C ALA A 83 -16.47 8.10 -7.75
N ASN A 84 -16.82 8.26 -6.47
CA ASN A 84 -17.04 9.56 -5.83
C ASN A 84 -15.78 10.44 -5.89
N GLU A 85 -14.63 9.87 -5.55
CA GLU A 85 -13.35 10.58 -5.59
C GLU A 85 -12.93 11.00 -7.00
N LEU A 86 -13.28 10.21 -8.01
CA LEU A 86 -13.01 10.52 -9.42
C LEU A 86 -14.09 11.42 -10.05
N GLY A 87 -15.20 11.70 -9.36
CA GLY A 87 -16.33 12.45 -9.89
C GLY A 87 -17.18 11.68 -10.91
N ILE A 88 -17.14 10.35 -10.89
CA ILE A 88 -17.89 9.49 -11.80
C ILE A 88 -19.31 9.27 -11.24
N ALA A 89 -20.29 9.96 -11.81
CA ALA A 89 -21.69 9.84 -11.39
C ALA A 89 -22.38 8.55 -11.87
N TYR A 90 -22.02 8.06 -13.07
CA TYR A 90 -22.65 6.90 -13.69
C TYR A 90 -21.59 5.91 -14.17
N TYR A 91 -21.66 4.67 -13.70
CA TYR A 91 -20.74 3.61 -14.10
C TYR A 91 -21.40 2.23 -14.02
N GLY A 92 -20.93 1.31 -14.86
CA GLY A 92 -21.16 -0.11 -14.68
C GLY A 92 -20.01 -0.72 -13.88
N PHE A 93 -20.33 -1.52 -12.86
CA PHE A 93 -19.34 -2.28 -12.09
C PHE A 93 -19.47 -3.76 -12.38
N ARG A 94 -18.33 -4.41 -12.64
CA ARG A 94 -18.23 -5.85 -12.82
C ARG A 94 -17.11 -6.36 -11.94
N ASP A 95 -17.47 -7.17 -10.96
CA ASP A 95 -16.51 -7.94 -10.17
C ASP A 95 -16.24 -9.27 -10.89
N VAL A 96 -14.96 -9.56 -11.13
CA VAL A 96 -14.54 -10.82 -11.74
C VAL A 96 -14.04 -11.71 -10.60
N PRO A 97 -14.74 -12.81 -10.28
CA PRO A 97 -14.39 -13.62 -9.12
C PRO A 97 -13.01 -14.23 -9.26
N SER A 98 -12.32 -14.39 -8.13
CA SER A 98 -11.08 -15.18 -8.07
C SER A 98 -11.37 -16.63 -8.45
N ASN A 99 -10.43 -17.25 -9.17
CA ASN A 99 -10.44 -18.70 -9.44
C ASN A 99 -10.25 -19.55 -8.18
N PHE A 100 -9.85 -18.92 -7.07
CA PHE A 100 -9.64 -19.56 -5.78
C PHE A 100 -10.65 -19.04 -4.77
N PRO A 101 -11.34 -19.92 -4.03
CA PRO A 101 -12.33 -19.50 -3.05
C PRO A 101 -11.64 -18.88 -1.81
N PRO A 102 -12.32 -17.98 -1.06
CA PRO A 102 -11.74 -17.33 0.12
C PRO A 102 -11.13 -18.29 1.15
N GLU A 103 -11.75 -19.47 1.34
CA GLU A 103 -11.32 -20.50 2.29
C GLU A 103 -9.98 -21.14 1.90
N ALA A 104 -9.64 -21.14 0.60
CA ALA A 104 -8.32 -21.56 0.11
C ALA A 104 -7.28 -20.44 0.22
N MET A 105 -7.68 -19.23 0.60
CA MET A 105 -6.84 -18.04 0.61
C MET A 105 -6.87 -17.29 1.94
N PRO A 106 -6.81 -17.96 3.10
CA PRO A 106 -6.93 -17.26 4.36
C PRO A 106 -5.86 -16.19 4.50
N VAL A 107 -6.28 -15.05 5.03
CA VAL A 107 -5.43 -13.96 5.48
C VAL A 107 -5.60 -13.92 6.99
N TYR A 108 -4.57 -14.40 7.69
CA TYR A 108 -4.66 -14.61 9.11
C TYR A 108 -4.62 -13.30 9.89
N THR A 109 -5.55 -13.09 10.80
CA THR A 109 -5.57 -11.97 11.73
C THR A 109 -5.43 -12.47 13.15
N MET A 110 -4.78 -11.70 14.03
CA MET A 110 -4.66 -12.07 15.45
C MET A 110 -5.48 -11.11 16.28
N LYS A 111 -6.45 -11.65 17.03
CA LYS A 111 -7.38 -10.84 17.83
C LYS A 111 -6.67 -9.96 18.86
N ASP A 112 -5.56 -10.44 19.40
CA ASP A 112 -4.74 -9.75 20.40
C ASP A 112 -3.63 -8.87 19.81
N SER A 113 -3.58 -8.70 18.48
CA SER A 113 -2.65 -7.76 17.85
C SER A 113 -3.01 -6.33 18.23
N PRO A 114 -2.05 -5.49 18.63
CA PRO A 114 -2.35 -4.12 18.99
C PRO A 114 -2.70 -3.27 17.75
N ARG A 115 -3.42 -2.17 18.00
CA ARG A 115 -3.55 -1.08 17.02
C ARG A 115 -2.34 -0.17 17.17
N LEU A 116 -1.42 -0.23 16.21
CA LEU A 116 -0.26 0.66 16.24
C LEU A 116 -0.63 2.05 15.71
N GLY A 117 -0.12 3.11 16.31
CA GLY A 117 -0.36 4.51 15.96
C GLY A 117 0.68 5.46 16.55
N TYR A 118 0.47 6.75 16.40
CA TYR A 118 1.28 7.76 17.10
C TYR A 118 1.08 7.61 18.62
N GLY A 119 2.16 7.64 19.40
CA GLY A 119 2.09 7.50 20.85
C GLY A 119 1.79 6.08 21.36
N THR A 120 1.98 5.05 20.54
CA THR A 120 1.77 3.66 20.99
C THR A 120 2.76 3.29 22.10
N GLU A 121 2.23 2.74 23.19
CA GLU A 121 3.00 2.29 24.35
C GLU A 121 4.03 1.20 24.00
N PRO A 122 5.20 1.17 24.68
CA PRO A 122 6.22 0.15 24.45
C PRO A 122 5.72 -1.30 24.61
N SER A 123 4.76 -1.55 25.50
CA SER A 123 4.17 -2.87 25.71
C SER A 123 3.40 -3.38 24.48
N ALA A 124 2.69 -2.49 23.78
CA ALA A 124 2.04 -2.84 22.51
C ALA A 124 3.07 -3.16 21.43
N TRP A 125 4.18 -2.42 21.33
CA TRP A 125 5.28 -2.80 20.42
C TRP A 125 5.83 -4.19 20.73
N ALA A 126 6.00 -4.53 22.01
CA ALA A 126 6.47 -5.85 22.43
C ALA A 126 5.50 -6.95 22.01
N LYS A 127 4.21 -6.79 22.32
CA LYS A 127 3.16 -7.75 21.94
C LYS A 127 3.06 -7.93 20.42
N TRP A 128 3.16 -6.84 19.67
CA TRP A 128 3.18 -6.89 18.21
C TRP A 128 4.37 -7.70 17.66
N ALA A 129 5.57 -7.48 18.20
CA ALA A 129 6.75 -8.24 17.81
C ALA A 129 6.65 -9.73 18.19
N GLU A 130 6.05 -10.05 19.35
CA GLU A 130 5.74 -11.43 19.76
C GLU A 130 4.80 -12.11 18.77
N ASN A 131 3.70 -11.46 18.41
CA ASN A 131 2.73 -11.97 17.44
C ASN A 131 3.39 -12.26 16.07
N ILE A 132 4.25 -11.35 15.58
CA ILE A 132 5.03 -11.57 14.35
C ILE A 132 5.99 -12.76 14.51
N ARG A 133 6.73 -12.81 15.62
CA ARG A 133 7.67 -13.91 15.92
C ARG A 133 6.94 -15.26 15.94
N ASP A 134 5.76 -15.32 16.54
CA ASP A 134 5.01 -16.55 16.72
C ASP A 134 4.53 -17.10 15.38
N ILE A 135 4.06 -16.24 14.47
CA ILE A 135 3.79 -16.66 13.08
C ILE A 135 5.07 -17.16 12.41
N ILE A 136 6.19 -16.46 12.54
CA ILE A 136 7.45 -16.87 11.93
C ILE A 136 7.94 -18.23 12.46
N LYS A 137 7.78 -18.49 13.75
CA LYS A 137 8.23 -19.72 14.43
C LYS A 137 7.27 -20.89 14.30
N ALA A 138 5.98 -20.63 14.11
CA ALA A 138 4.97 -21.68 13.87
C ALA A 138 5.15 -22.38 12.51
N HIS A 139 5.95 -21.79 11.62
CA HIS A 139 6.18 -22.29 10.26
C HIS A 139 7.61 -22.79 10.08
N ASN A 140 7.83 -23.52 8.98
CA ASN A 140 9.12 -24.14 8.67
C ASN A 140 10.26 -23.11 8.73
N SER A 141 11.33 -23.43 9.46
CA SER A 141 12.48 -22.56 9.68
C SER A 141 13.26 -22.20 8.40
N SER A 142 13.08 -22.98 7.32
CA SER A 142 13.63 -22.70 5.99
C SER A 142 12.86 -21.63 5.21
N TRP A 143 11.65 -21.26 5.64
CA TRP A 143 10.82 -20.32 4.90
C TRP A 143 11.37 -18.89 4.97
N GLY A 144 11.53 -18.26 3.81
CA GLY A 144 11.79 -16.83 3.70
C GLY A 144 10.48 -16.03 3.66
N GLY A 145 10.58 -14.71 3.82
CA GLY A 145 9.39 -13.87 3.83
C GLY A 145 9.60 -12.37 3.80
N VAL A 146 8.49 -11.65 3.93
CA VAL A 146 8.44 -10.20 4.02
C VAL A 146 7.42 -9.79 5.09
N VAL A 147 7.80 -8.78 5.88
CA VAL A 147 6.90 -8.05 6.78
C VAL A 147 6.79 -6.62 6.27
N HIS A 148 5.59 -6.23 5.86
CA HIS A 148 5.29 -4.90 5.34
C HIS A 148 4.98 -3.92 6.47
N LEU A 149 5.67 -2.79 6.46
CA LEU A 149 5.66 -1.76 7.49
C LEU A 149 5.44 -0.38 6.86
N SER A 150 5.13 0.65 7.66
CA SER A 150 4.88 1.99 7.13
C SER A 150 6.09 2.93 7.17
N SER A 151 7.13 2.62 7.95
CA SER A 151 8.33 3.46 8.02
C SER A 151 9.64 2.71 8.25
N LYS A 152 10.74 3.38 7.89
CA LYS A 152 12.10 2.88 8.13
C LYS A 152 12.37 2.66 9.62
N VAL A 153 11.91 3.57 10.47
CA VAL A 153 12.09 3.48 11.92
C VAL A 153 11.43 2.20 12.44
N GLN A 154 10.18 1.94 12.07
CA GLN A 154 9.47 0.71 12.45
C GLN A 154 10.21 -0.55 11.98
N ALA A 155 10.74 -0.54 10.75
CA ALA A 155 11.49 -1.68 10.23
C ALA A 155 12.73 -2.02 11.05
N HIS A 156 13.51 -1.01 11.45
CA HIS A 156 14.66 -1.22 12.32
C HIS A 156 14.26 -1.61 13.75
N THR A 157 13.25 -0.94 14.32
CA THR A 157 12.74 -1.26 15.66
C THR A 157 12.28 -2.71 15.74
N LEU A 158 11.42 -3.15 14.82
CA LEU A 158 10.94 -4.53 14.77
C LEU A 158 12.07 -5.52 14.54
N ALA A 159 12.98 -5.26 13.60
CA ALA A 159 14.12 -6.15 13.35
C ALA A 159 14.96 -6.36 14.62
N ASN A 160 15.25 -5.29 15.36
CA ASN A 160 16.00 -5.38 16.61
C ASN A 160 15.25 -6.18 17.69
N MET A 161 13.93 -5.99 17.80
CA MET A 161 13.10 -6.75 18.74
C MET A 161 13.09 -8.24 18.39
N LEU A 162 12.82 -8.59 17.12
CA LEU A 162 12.82 -9.97 16.64
C LEU A 162 14.20 -10.63 16.77
N ALA A 163 15.28 -9.88 16.52
CA ALA A 163 16.64 -10.37 16.72
C ALA A 163 16.89 -10.79 18.18
N ARG A 164 16.48 -9.96 19.14
CA ARG A 164 16.55 -10.29 20.58
C ARG A 164 15.67 -11.48 20.98
N MET A 165 14.66 -11.79 20.17
CA MET A 165 13.75 -12.94 20.37
C MET A 165 14.21 -14.22 19.63
N GLY A 166 15.46 -14.27 19.18
CA GLY A 166 16.08 -15.46 18.57
C GLY A 166 15.89 -15.58 17.06
N LEU A 167 15.56 -14.49 16.37
CA LEU A 167 15.45 -14.45 14.89
C LEU A 167 16.59 -13.64 14.23
N GLN A 168 17.68 -13.36 14.95
CA GLN A 168 18.78 -12.49 14.52
C GLN A 168 19.38 -12.89 13.16
N ASP A 169 19.43 -14.19 12.86
CA ASP A 169 20.02 -14.71 11.63
C ASP A 169 19.04 -14.69 10.44
N ARG A 170 17.74 -14.51 10.71
CA ARG A 170 16.67 -14.52 9.71
C ARG A 170 16.18 -13.12 9.35
N VAL A 171 16.20 -12.16 10.27
CA VAL A 171 15.65 -10.82 9.99
C VAL A 171 16.64 -9.97 9.18
N TYR A 172 16.09 -9.24 8.21
CA TYR A 172 16.86 -8.32 7.38
C TYR A 172 16.06 -7.04 7.16
N VAL A 173 16.63 -5.87 7.43
CA VAL A 173 15.97 -4.60 7.08
C VAL A 173 16.27 -4.28 5.62
N ALA A 174 15.23 -4.17 4.80
CA ALA A 174 15.37 -3.82 3.39
C ALA A 174 15.82 -2.36 3.24
N ASP A 175 17.12 -2.15 3.11
CA ASP A 175 17.75 -0.85 2.92
C ASP A 175 18.16 -0.61 1.45
N GLY A 176 18.26 0.64 1.02
CA GLY A 176 18.56 0.94 -0.38
C GLY A 176 17.96 2.25 -0.86
N LYS A 177 18.49 2.75 -2.00
CA LYS A 177 17.96 3.93 -2.68
C LYS A 177 16.73 3.53 -3.50
N GLY A 178 15.56 4.06 -3.11
CA GLY A 178 14.28 3.73 -3.75
C GLY A 178 13.85 2.27 -3.55
N THR A 179 12.67 1.91 -4.08
CA THR A 179 12.10 0.57 -3.94
C THR A 179 12.92 -0.49 -4.68
N TYR A 180 13.30 -0.23 -5.93
CA TYR A 180 14.09 -1.18 -6.73
C TYR A 180 15.46 -1.49 -6.14
N GLY A 181 16.16 -0.48 -5.59
CA GLY A 181 17.46 -0.69 -4.95
C GLY A 181 17.35 -1.57 -3.70
N LYS A 182 16.28 -1.42 -2.92
CA LYS A 182 15.99 -2.28 -1.76
C LYS A 182 15.68 -3.71 -2.19
N MET A 183 14.85 -3.88 -3.24
CA MET A 183 14.53 -5.20 -3.78
C MET A 183 15.78 -5.92 -4.26
N ALA A 184 16.63 -5.26 -5.06
CA ALA A 184 17.86 -5.86 -5.56
C ALA A 184 18.80 -6.35 -4.44
N LYS A 185 18.94 -5.57 -3.36
CA LYS A 185 19.72 -5.98 -2.19
C LYS A 185 19.08 -7.16 -1.45
N TRP A 186 17.76 -7.16 -1.29
CA TRP A 186 17.05 -8.28 -0.68
C TRP A 186 17.17 -9.57 -1.49
N GLU A 187 17.04 -9.49 -2.82
CA GLU A 187 17.26 -10.63 -3.72
C GLU A 187 18.67 -11.22 -3.56
N ASN A 188 19.69 -10.37 -3.48
CA ASN A 188 21.06 -10.82 -3.22
C ASN A 188 21.23 -11.45 -1.82
N ARG A 189 20.49 -10.97 -0.82
CA ARG A 189 20.48 -11.54 0.52
C ARG A 189 19.83 -12.93 0.52
N LYS A 190 18.67 -13.10 -0.12
CA LYS A 190 17.96 -14.39 -0.23
C LYS A 190 18.84 -15.48 -0.83
N LYS A 191 19.65 -15.16 -1.85
CA LYS A 191 20.61 -16.13 -2.45
C LYS A 191 21.62 -16.68 -1.45
N LYS A 192 21.99 -15.89 -0.42
CA LYS A 192 22.97 -16.28 0.61
C LYS A 192 22.29 -16.91 1.83
N VAL A 193 21.11 -16.40 2.18
CA VAL A 193 20.33 -16.81 3.37
C VAL A 193 18.87 -16.97 2.92
N PRO A 194 18.48 -18.14 2.36
CA PRO A 194 17.17 -18.33 1.74
C PRO A 194 15.97 -18.11 2.67
N ASN A 195 16.14 -18.40 3.96
CA ASN A 195 15.12 -18.21 4.99
C ASN A 195 15.05 -16.78 5.56
N THR A 196 15.61 -15.80 4.84
CA THR A 196 15.58 -14.38 5.23
C THR A 196 14.15 -13.84 5.22
N ILE A 197 13.82 -13.06 6.25
CA ILE A 197 12.57 -12.33 6.40
C ILE A 197 12.86 -10.84 6.35
N ALA A 198 12.41 -10.19 5.28
CA ALA A 198 12.62 -8.76 5.06
C ALA A 198 11.64 -7.90 5.87
N MET A 199 12.14 -7.02 6.73
CA MET A 199 11.37 -5.91 7.28
C MET A 199 11.36 -4.78 6.24
N ALA A 200 10.23 -4.59 5.56
CA ALA A 200 10.13 -3.74 4.40
C ALA A 200 9.11 -2.60 4.58
N TYR A 201 9.55 -1.36 4.39
CA TYR A 201 8.70 -0.16 4.54
C TYR A 201 8.31 0.48 3.19
N SER A 202 8.47 -0.25 2.09
CA SER A 202 8.11 0.24 0.74
C SER A 202 7.73 -0.86 -0.25
N PHE A 203 7.38 -2.06 0.23
CA PHE A 203 7.11 -3.24 -0.62
C PHE A 203 5.61 -3.55 -0.80
N HIS A 204 4.71 -2.69 -0.28
CA HIS A 204 3.26 -2.79 -0.48
C HIS A 204 2.88 -2.82 -1.97
N MET A 205 3.64 -2.11 -2.81
CA MET A 205 3.50 -2.06 -4.27
C MET A 205 4.78 -2.49 -4.99
N GLY A 206 4.64 -3.14 -6.14
CA GLY A 206 5.74 -3.44 -7.06
C GLY A 206 6.65 -4.60 -6.67
N LEU A 207 6.47 -5.20 -5.47
CA LEU A 207 7.14 -6.44 -5.13
C LEU A 207 6.50 -7.61 -5.90
N ASP A 208 7.35 -8.46 -6.48
CA ASP A 208 6.98 -9.79 -6.92
C ASP A 208 7.91 -10.81 -6.26
N ALA A 209 7.35 -11.60 -5.34
CA ALA A 209 8.11 -12.54 -4.51
C ALA A 209 7.39 -13.89 -4.42
N PRO A 210 7.17 -14.59 -5.55
CA PRO A 210 6.53 -15.90 -5.55
C PRO A 210 7.40 -16.97 -4.86
N ASP A 211 8.69 -16.70 -4.67
CA ASP A 211 9.67 -17.59 -4.05
C ASP A 211 9.69 -17.53 -2.52
N VAL A 212 8.97 -16.58 -1.90
CA VAL A 212 8.87 -16.48 -0.43
C VAL A 212 7.55 -17.05 0.08
N ASN A 213 7.56 -17.48 1.34
CA ASN A 213 6.49 -18.28 1.92
C ASN A 213 5.75 -17.57 3.05
N ILE A 214 6.38 -16.57 3.69
CA ILE A 214 5.78 -15.77 4.75
C ILE A 214 5.52 -14.35 4.24
N ASN A 215 4.28 -13.87 4.35
CA ASN A 215 3.90 -12.52 3.97
C ASN A 215 3.02 -11.88 5.05
N ILE A 216 3.56 -10.91 5.78
CA ILE A 216 2.87 -10.31 6.92
C ILE A 216 2.69 -8.81 6.64
N VAL A 217 1.46 -8.31 6.68
CA VAL A 217 1.22 -6.87 6.82
C VAL A 217 1.32 -6.55 8.31
N GLY A 218 2.50 -6.07 8.73
CA GLY A 218 2.75 -5.75 10.14
C GLY A 218 2.09 -4.45 10.57
N LYS A 219 1.93 -3.49 9.66
CA LYS A 219 1.28 -2.20 9.92
C LYS A 219 0.39 -1.84 8.74
N ILE A 220 -0.88 -1.50 8.99
CA ILE A 220 -1.79 -1.00 7.95
C ILE A 220 -1.20 0.30 7.37
N PRO A 221 -1.04 0.39 6.03
CA PRO A 221 -0.35 1.50 5.37
C PRO A 221 -1.26 2.73 5.22
N PHE A 222 -1.82 3.22 6.33
CA PHE A 222 -2.42 4.54 6.36
C PHE A 222 -1.38 5.61 6.01
N LYS A 223 -1.81 6.64 5.28
CA LYS A 223 -0.97 7.82 5.03
C LYS A 223 -0.61 8.49 6.35
N ASN A 224 0.55 9.13 6.41
CA ASN A 224 0.94 9.87 7.61
C ASN A 224 -0.06 11.01 7.87
N LEU A 225 -0.45 11.20 9.13
CA LEU A 225 -1.29 12.33 9.56
C LEU A 225 -0.44 13.58 9.81
N ASP A 226 0.42 13.94 8.85
CA ASP A 226 0.96 15.29 8.80
C ASP A 226 -0.16 16.29 8.43
N ARG A 227 0.15 17.58 8.36
CA ARG A 227 -0.88 18.61 8.07
C ARG A 227 -1.69 18.32 6.80
N PHE A 228 -1.04 17.78 5.77
CA PHE A 228 -1.72 17.45 4.53
C PHE A 228 -2.52 16.16 4.65
N GLY A 229 -1.95 15.10 5.25
CA GLY A 229 -2.67 13.85 5.46
C GLY A 229 -3.87 13.98 6.40
N GLN A 230 -3.80 14.89 7.39
CA GLN A 230 -4.95 15.25 8.22
C GLN A 230 -6.03 15.95 7.38
N ALA A 231 -5.64 16.89 6.52
CA ALA A 231 -6.59 17.55 5.61
C ALA A 231 -7.23 16.57 4.62
N GLU A 232 -6.50 15.58 4.10
CA GLU A 232 -7.07 14.51 3.28
C GLU A 232 -8.09 13.65 4.05
N LEU A 233 -7.76 13.29 5.30
CA LEU A 233 -8.65 12.52 6.18
C LEU A 233 -9.93 13.31 6.50
N ASP A 234 -9.82 14.59 6.84
CA ASP A 234 -10.95 15.44 7.19
C ASP A 234 -11.85 15.70 5.98
N TYR A 235 -11.26 15.84 4.79
CA TYR A 235 -12.00 16.09 3.55
C TYR A 235 -12.74 14.86 3.03
N ASN A 236 -12.08 13.69 2.98
CA ASN A 236 -12.70 12.46 2.50
C ASN A 236 -12.17 11.24 3.27
N PRO A 237 -12.76 10.93 4.44
CA PRO A 237 -12.28 9.85 5.29
C PRO A 237 -12.47 8.47 4.67
N ASP A 238 -13.49 8.29 3.83
CA ASP A 238 -13.72 7.04 3.10
C ASP A 238 -12.58 6.79 2.10
N TYR A 239 -12.22 7.79 1.30
CA TYR A 239 -11.12 7.64 0.34
C TYR A 239 -9.75 7.47 1.02
N TYR A 240 -9.52 8.14 2.15
CA TYR A 240 -8.34 7.92 2.97
C TYR A 240 -8.23 6.45 3.44
N ARG A 241 -9.35 5.85 3.87
CA ARG A 241 -9.43 4.42 4.19
C ARG A 241 -9.26 3.52 2.97
N LEU A 242 -9.89 3.87 1.83
CA LEU A 242 -9.78 3.11 0.59
C LEU A 242 -8.33 2.97 0.13
N GLN A 243 -7.54 4.04 0.22
CA GLN A 243 -6.12 3.99 -0.13
C GLN A 243 -5.36 2.97 0.73
N ALA A 244 -5.61 2.94 2.04
CA ALA A 244 -5.00 1.96 2.94
C ALA A 244 -5.52 0.54 2.67
N ALA A 245 -6.81 0.37 2.35
CA ALA A 245 -7.42 -0.90 1.97
C ALA A 245 -6.78 -1.50 0.72
N ILE A 246 -6.69 -0.72 -0.36
CA ILE A 246 -6.06 -1.12 -1.62
C ILE A 246 -4.61 -1.57 -1.38
N LEU A 247 -3.83 -0.79 -0.62
CA LEU A 247 -2.44 -1.13 -0.34
C LEU A 247 -2.31 -2.40 0.51
N THR A 248 -3.22 -2.62 1.46
CA THR A 248 -3.25 -3.84 2.30
C THR A 248 -3.54 -5.07 1.45
N GLU A 249 -4.57 -5.04 0.61
CA GLU A 249 -4.92 -6.15 -0.30
C GLU A 249 -3.78 -6.44 -1.28
N GLN A 250 -3.22 -5.38 -1.87
CA GLN A 250 -2.06 -5.47 -2.75
C GLN A 250 -0.85 -6.11 -2.05
N ALA A 251 -0.58 -5.75 -0.79
CA ALA A 251 0.51 -6.33 0.00
C ALA A 251 0.26 -7.82 0.32
N CYS A 252 -0.96 -8.20 0.67
CA CYS A 252 -1.35 -9.59 0.92
C CYS A 252 -1.23 -10.48 -0.34
N GLY A 253 -1.54 -9.93 -1.52
CA GLY A 253 -1.48 -10.65 -2.81
C GLY A 253 -0.07 -10.88 -3.38
N ARG A 254 1.00 -10.38 -2.74
CA ARG A 254 2.37 -10.38 -3.33
C ARG A 254 2.98 -11.76 -3.54
N ILE A 255 2.59 -12.75 -2.73
CA ILE A 255 3.19 -14.09 -2.76
C ILE A 255 2.29 -15.14 -3.41
N ARG A 256 1.01 -14.84 -3.65
CA ARG A 256 0.01 -15.74 -4.25
C ARG A 256 -0.29 -15.31 -5.69
N ARG A 257 0.32 -15.99 -6.67
CA ARG A 257 0.27 -15.66 -8.12
C ARG A 257 -0.55 -16.64 -8.98
N GLY A 258 -1.67 -17.13 -8.46
CA GLY A 258 -2.61 -17.94 -9.25
C GLY A 258 -2.19 -19.39 -9.52
N ARG A 259 -1.13 -19.88 -8.87
CA ARG A 259 -0.72 -21.29 -8.95
C ARG A 259 -1.33 -22.09 -7.79
N PRO A 260 -1.88 -23.29 -8.00
CA PRO A 260 -2.56 -24.07 -6.96
C PRO A 260 -1.73 -24.24 -5.68
N GLU A 261 -0.41 -24.45 -5.78
CA GLU A 261 0.49 -24.65 -4.65
C GLU A 261 0.68 -23.42 -3.75
N HIS A 262 0.13 -22.27 -4.13
CA HIS A 262 0.14 -21.05 -3.33
C HIS A 262 -1.02 -20.96 -2.34
N TYR A 263 -2.02 -21.81 -2.52
CA TYR A 263 -3.32 -21.75 -1.85
C TYR A 263 -3.52 -22.97 -0.97
N GLU A 264 -4.36 -22.85 0.03
CA GLU A 264 -4.63 -23.94 0.96
C GLU A 264 -5.56 -24.98 0.35
N GLU A 265 -5.33 -26.22 0.74
CA GLU A 265 -6.14 -27.36 0.31
C GLU A 265 -6.76 -27.98 1.56
N HIS A 266 -8.10 -28.02 1.62
CA HIS A 266 -8.86 -28.54 2.76
C HIS A 266 -8.45 -27.93 4.13
N GLY A 267 -8.19 -26.62 4.16
CA GLY A 267 -7.79 -25.89 5.38
C GLY A 267 -6.39 -26.26 5.90
N ARG A 268 -5.58 -26.93 5.06
CA ARG A 268 -4.17 -27.19 5.35
C ARG A 268 -3.32 -26.21 4.56
N LEU A 269 -2.45 -25.54 5.30
CA LEU A 269 -1.43 -24.68 4.74
C LEU A 269 -0.52 -25.50 3.80
N THR A 270 -0.50 -25.15 2.52
CA THR A 270 0.35 -25.84 1.54
C THR A 270 1.79 -25.36 1.64
N LYS A 271 2.04 -24.10 1.29
CA LYS A 271 3.40 -23.52 1.27
C LYS A 271 3.47 -22.05 1.65
N LYS A 272 2.35 -21.36 1.84
CA LYS A 272 2.35 -19.89 1.95
C LYS A 272 1.40 -19.39 3.03
N VAL A 273 1.94 -18.66 3.98
CA VAL A 273 1.17 -17.97 5.03
C VAL A 273 1.09 -16.48 4.73
N VAL A 274 -0.13 -15.95 4.78
CA VAL A 274 -0.41 -14.52 4.68
C VAL A 274 -1.09 -14.07 5.96
N ALA A 275 -0.61 -13.00 6.59
CA ALA A 275 -1.19 -12.48 7.82
C ALA A 275 -1.26 -10.95 7.83
N VAL A 276 -2.18 -10.40 8.63
CA VAL A 276 -2.28 -8.99 8.97
C VAL A 276 -2.27 -8.86 10.49
N LEU A 277 -1.27 -8.17 11.04
CA LEU A 277 -1.02 -8.10 12.49
C LEU A 277 -1.11 -6.68 13.02
N ASP A 278 -2.12 -5.96 12.56
CA ASP A 278 -2.47 -4.63 13.04
C ASP A 278 -4.00 -4.53 13.06
N ASN A 279 -4.58 -4.43 14.26
CA ASN A 279 -6.04 -4.39 14.45
C ASN A 279 -6.68 -3.11 13.91
N ASN A 280 -5.90 -2.21 13.29
CA ASN A 280 -6.47 -1.15 12.46
C ASN A 280 -7.07 -1.68 11.16
N ILE A 281 -6.91 -2.97 10.81
CA ILE A 281 -7.64 -3.59 9.70
C ILE A 281 -9.16 -3.45 9.84
N ASP A 282 -9.68 -3.45 11.06
CA ASP A 282 -11.10 -3.23 11.34
C ASP A 282 -11.59 -1.87 10.84
N LEU A 283 -10.71 -0.86 10.85
CA LEU A 283 -11.02 0.50 10.39
C LEU A 283 -11.20 0.56 8.88
N LEU A 284 -10.66 -0.41 8.13
CA LEU A 284 -10.80 -0.44 6.68
C LEU A 284 -12.21 -0.88 6.27
N GLY A 285 -12.88 -1.71 7.08
CA GLY A 285 -14.30 -2.01 6.94
C GLY A 285 -14.73 -2.37 5.52
N THR A 286 -15.74 -1.65 5.02
CA THR A 286 -16.31 -1.83 3.68
C THR A 286 -15.41 -1.36 2.54
N GLU A 287 -14.31 -0.68 2.84
CA GLU A 287 -13.34 -0.24 1.81
C GLU A 287 -12.48 -1.39 1.30
N LEU A 288 -12.41 -2.49 2.05
CA LEU A 288 -11.88 -3.76 1.57
C LEU A 288 -12.88 -4.43 0.62
N SER A 289 -12.37 -5.05 -0.44
CA SER A 289 -13.14 -5.88 -1.36
C SER A 289 -13.89 -6.98 -0.58
N SER A 290 -15.10 -7.30 -1.04
CA SER A 290 -15.95 -8.34 -0.44
C SER A 290 -15.20 -9.67 -0.34
N HIS A 291 -14.48 -10.01 -1.40
CA HIS A 291 -13.67 -11.21 -1.48
C HIS A 291 -12.53 -11.22 -0.44
N PHE A 292 -11.76 -10.14 -0.32
CA PHE A 292 -10.68 -10.06 0.68
C PHE A 292 -11.22 -10.12 2.11
N ARG A 293 -12.36 -9.49 2.40
CA ARG A 293 -13.03 -9.60 3.72
C ARG A 293 -13.39 -11.05 4.05
N ALA A 294 -13.87 -11.82 3.07
CA ALA A 294 -14.16 -13.24 3.25
C ALA A 294 -12.90 -14.09 3.49
N CYS A 295 -11.72 -13.63 3.04
CA CYS A 295 -10.45 -14.29 3.32
C CYS A 295 -9.95 -14.06 4.76
N LEU A 296 -10.43 -13.04 5.48
CA LEU A 296 -9.96 -12.72 6.83
C LEU A 296 -10.31 -13.85 7.80
N THR A 297 -9.29 -14.48 8.35
CA THR A 297 -9.44 -15.68 9.18
C THR A 297 -8.70 -15.47 10.51
N PRO A 298 -9.35 -15.61 11.67
CA PRO A 298 -8.65 -15.56 12.95
C PRO A 298 -7.59 -16.65 13.04
N PHE A 299 -6.35 -16.26 13.34
CA PHE A 299 -5.26 -17.18 13.67
C PHE A 299 -5.59 -17.87 15.00
N ARG A 300 -5.57 -19.20 15.01
CA ARG A 300 -5.83 -20.03 16.19
C ARG A 300 -4.54 -20.50 16.82
#